data_AF-A0A3R8VX54-F1
#
_entry.id   AF-A0A3R8VX54-F1
#
_cell.length_a   1.000
_cell.length_b   1.000
_cell.length_c   1.000
_cell.angle_alpha   90.00
_cell.angle_beta   90.00
_cell.angle_gamma   90.00
#
_symmetry.space_group_name_H-M   'P 1'
#
loop_
_entity.id
_entity.type
_entity.pdbx_description
1 polymer ?
#
loop_
_entity_poly.entity_id
_entity_poly.type
_entity_poly.pdbx_seq_one_letter_code
_entity_poly.pdbx_strand_id
1 'polypeptide(L)'
;MNVPTDNQGVSSAENAQALEENEAHEQQQQAQERPRKRFAKTRKVTRTILAIDAWQRQFGHLKHRASFPLLRQMLRREKQEAETYYDLASIDTTILQRSLLSHCMILLFTVPACLWASYSTTKGLAAGIRFDAWFNGWLLQGAPVFIFCLMKALTSNHSRALIQRELAKRQPTPIQEPKA
;
A
#
# COMPACT_ATOMS: atom_id res chain seq x y z
N MET A 1 40.42 -60.71 60.81
CA MET A 1 41.28 -59.71 60.13
C MET A 1 41.19 -59.98 58.63
N ASN A 2 41.10 -58.90 57.84
CA ASN A 2 41.23 -58.82 56.38
C ASN A 2 39.96 -59.02 55.54
N VAL A 3 39.33 -57.88 55.25
CA VAL A 3 38.65 -57.56 53.98
C VAL A 3 39.74 -57.17 52.97
N PRO A 4 39.59 -57.51 51.68
CA PRO A 4 39.59 -56.42 50.70
C PRO A 4 38.49 -56.55 49.64
N THR A 5 37.95 -55.38 49.36
CA THR A 5 37.05 -54.97 48.27
C THR A 5 37.81 -54.79 46.96
N ASP A 6 37.29 -55.38 45.88
CA ASP A 6 37.64 -55.05 44.49
C ASP A 6 36.45 -54.33 43.85
N ASN A 7 36.63 -53.05 43.48
CA ASN A 7 36.02 -52.43 42.31
C ASN A 7 36.47 -50.97 42.19
N GLN A 8 36.91 -50.60 40.98
CA GLN A 8 36.93 -49.27 40.34
C GLN A 8 38.26 -49.05 39.60
N GLY A 9 38.29 -49.35 38.31
CA GLY A 9 39.47 -49.13 37.49
C GLY A 9 39.26 -48.93 36.00
N VAL A 10 38.02 -48.70 35.52
CA VAL A 10 37.76 -48.63 34.05
C VAL A 10 37.04 -47.34 33.60
N SER A 11 36.55 -46.49 34.51
CA SER A 11 35.64 -45.39 34.12
C SER A 11 36.30 -44.05 33.73
N SER A 12 37.63 -43.92 33.80
CA SER A 12 38.28 -42.59 33.65
C SER A 12 38.88 -42.32 32.27
N ALA A 13 39.16 -43.35 31.46
CA ALA A 13 39.78 -43.18 30.14
C ALA A 13 38.75 -42.91 29.03
N GLU A 14 37.58 -43.56 29.06
CA GLU A 14 36.52 -43.38 28.05
C GLU A 14 35.87 -41.99 28.12
N ASN A 15 35.75 -41.42 29.32
CA ASN A 15 35.16 -40.08 29.50
C ASN A 15 36.07 -38.94 29.02
N ALA A 16 37.39 -39.14 28.95
CA ALA A 16 38.33 -38.13 28.47
C ALA A 16 38.33 -38.04 26.94
N GLN A 17 38.21 -39.16 26.23
CA GLN A 17 38.13 -39.19 24.77
C GLN A 17 36.81 -38.62 24.24
N ALA A 18 35.69 -38.88 24.94
CA ALA A 18 34.39 -38.32 24.57
C ALA A 18 34.29 -36.80 24.77
N LEU A 19 35.12 -36.21 25.64
CA LEU A 19 35.18 -34.76 25.83
C LEU A 19 35.99 -34.08 24.73
N GLU A 20 37.14 -34.64 24.31
CA GLU A 20 37.95 -34.10 23.21
C GLU A 20 37.24 -34.18 21.85
N GLU A 21 36.47 -35.24 21.59
CA GLU A 21 35.68 -35.37 20.36
C GLU A 21 34.52 -34.35 20.30
N ASN A 22 33.89 -34.05 21.43
CA ASN A 22 32.84 -33.02 21.51
C ASN A 22 33.40 -31.60 21.38
N GLU A 23 34.55 -31.31 21.98
CA GLU A 23 35.22 -30.00 21.83
C GLU A 23 35.74 -29.78 20.40
N ALA A 24 36.22 -30.83 19.73
CA ALA A 24 36.62 -30.76 18.32
C ALA A 24 35.42 -30.56 17.38
N HIS A 25 34.26 -31.17 17.68
CA HIS A 25 33.03 -30.97 16.92
C HIS A 25 32.39 -29.59 17.16
N GLU A 26 32.44 -29.04 18.38
CA GLU A 26 32.00 -27.66 18.66
C GLU A 26 32.91 -26.62 17.97
N GLN A 27 34.23 -26.86 17.91
CA GLN A 27 35.17 -25.99 17.20
C GLN A 27 35.00 -26.06 15.67
N GLN A 28 34.59 -27.20 15.10
CA GLN A 28 34.30 -27.31 13.66
C GLN A 28 32.93 -26.71 13.29
N GLN A 29 31.92 -26.74 14.17
CA GLN A 29 30.62 -26.09 13.89
C GLN A 29 30.67 -24.56 14.04
N GLN A 30 31.56 -24.01 14.88
CA GLN A 30 31.74 -22.55 14.97
C GLN A 30 32.56 -21.93 13.83
N ALA A 31 33.23 -22.74 13.00
CA ALA A 31 34.03 -22.24 11.87
C ALA A 31 33.20 -21.89 10.62
N GLN A 32 31.90 -22.23 10.58
CA GLN A 32 31.08 -22.12 9.36
C GLN A 32 30.01 -21.00 9.37
N GLU A 33 29.97 -20.15 10.40
CA GLU A 33 29.03 -19.01 10.43
C GLU A 33 29.72 -17.66 10.63
N ARG A 34 30.41 -17.17 9.60
CA ARG A 34 30.61 -15.72 9.43
C ARG A 34 30.41 -15.31 7.97
N PRO A 35 29.17 -15.07 7.51
CA PRO A 35 29.00 -14.24 6.33
C PRO A 35 29.54 -12.85 6.69
N ARG A 36 30.56 -12.39 5.96
CA ARG A 36 31.15 -11.04 6.08
C ARG A 36 30.04 -9.97 5.99
N LYS A 37 29.52 -9.53 7.14
CA LYS A 37 28.47 -8.50 7.31
C LYS A 37 28.88 -7.08 6.88
N ARG A 38 30.01 -6.90 6.17
CA ARG A 38 30.47 -5.58 5.70
C ARG A 38 29.79 -5.09 4.42
N PHE A 39 29.12 -5.98 3.68
CA PHE A 39 28.39 -5.61 2.45
C PHE A 39 26.86 -5.77 2.53
N ALA A 40 26.30 -6.05 3.71
CA ALA A 40 24.84 -6.22 3.84
C ALA A 40 24.07 -4.93 3.53
N LYS A 41 24.62 -3.76 3.90
CA LYS A 41 24.01 -2.46 3.62
C LYS A 41 24.11 -2.10 2.13
N THR A 42 25.26 -2.32 1.49
CA THR A 42 25.43 -2.10 0.05
C THR A 42 24.61 -3.08 -0.78
N ARG A 43 24.47 -4.36 -0.37
CA ARG A 43 23.62 -5.36 -1.03
C ARG A 43 22.13 -5.00 -0.98
N LYS A 44 21.66 -4.41 0.13
CA LYS A 44 20.28 -3.90 0.22
C LYS A 44 20.08 -2.71 -0.74
N VAL A 45 20.99 -1.73 -0.71
CA VAL A 45 20.90 -0.54 -1.59
C VAL A 45 20.97 -0.93 -3.06
N THR A 46 21.91 -1.79 -3.47
CA THR A 46 22.00 -2.24 -4.87
C THR A 46 20.78 -3.05 -5.29
N ARG A 47 20.22 -3.88 -4.41
CA ARG A 47 18.96 -4.60 -4.69
C ARG A 47 17.78 -3.64 -4.84
N THR A 48 17.72 -2.55 -4.06
CA THR A 48 16.67 -1.52 -4.21
C THR A 48 16.86 -0.72 -5.50
N ILE A 49 18.10 -0.33 -5.85
CA ILE A 49 18.40 0.38 -7.11
C ILE A 49 18.06 -0.51 -8.30
N LEU A 50 18.43 -1.80 -8.26
CA LEU A 50 18.07 -2.78 -9.30
C LEU A 50 16.56 -3.02 -9.37
N ALA A 51 15.85 -3.00 -8.23
CA ALA A 51 14.40 -3.10 -8.21
C ALA A 51 13.73 -1.85 -8.80
N ILE A 52 14.27 -0.65 -8.55
CA ILE A 52 13.80 0.62 -9.14
C ILE A 52 14.04 0.63 -10.65
N ASP A 53 15.21 0.20 -11.12
CA ASP A 53 15.52 0.14 -12.55
C ASP A 53 14.68 -0.93 -13.27
N ALA A 54 14.51 -2.11 -12.65
CA ALA A 54 13.59 -3.13 -13.15
C ALA A 54 12.13 -2.63 -13.21
N TRP A 55 11.69 -1.89 -12.19
CA TRP A 55 10.37 -1.25 -12.17
C TRP A 55 10.26 -0.22 -13.29
N GLN A 56 11.24 0.67 -13.47
CA GLN A 56 11.23 1.67 -14.54
C GLN A 56 11.20 1.04 -15.93
N ARG A 57 11.99 -0.02 -16.17
CA ARG A 57 11.95 -0.78 -17.43
C ARG A 57 10.59 -1.42 -17.66
N GLN A 58 10.00 -2.05 -16.64
CA GLN A 58 8.65 -2.59 -16.74
C GLN A 58 7.60 -1.50 -16.94
N PHE A 59 7.76 -0.33 -16.32
CA PHE A 59 6.87 0.82 -16.51
C PHE A 59 6.98 1.40 -17.92
N GLY A 60 8.15 1.36 -18.55
CA GLY A 60 8.33 1.69 -19.97
C GLY A 60 7.53 0.76 -20.88
N HIS A 61 7.60 -0.55 -20.64
CA HIS A 61 6.78 -1.54 -21.35
C HIS A 61 5.28 -1.41 -21.01
N LEU A 62 4.94 -1.10 -19.76
CA LEU A 62 3.57 -0.85 -19.32
C LEU A 62 3.03 0.44 -19.93
N LYS A 63 3.82 1.48 -20.11
CA LYS A 63 3.43 2.74 -20.75
C LYS A 63 3.15 2.53 -22.24
N HIS A 64 3.95 1.69 -22.90
CA HIS A 64 3.75 1.26 -24.28
C HIS A 64 2.62 0.23 -24.46
N ARG A 65 2.22 -0.46 -23.38
CA ARG A 65 1.04 -1.36 -23.30
C ARG A 65 -0.21 -0.71 -22.64
N ALA A 66 -0.08 0.46 -22.05
CA ALA A 66 -1.17 1.28 -21.52
C ALA A 66 -1.68 2.26 -22.59
N SER A 67 -0.92 2.45 -23.66
CA SER A 67 -1.37 3.08 -24.91
C SER A 67 -2.21 2.12 -25.78
N PHE A 68 -2.90 1.14 -25.20
CA PHE A 68 -3.79 0.27 -25.95
C PHE A 68 -5.05 1.06 -26.36
N PRO A 69 -5.30 1.29 -27.65
CA PRO A 69 -6.54 1.90 -28.13
C PRO A 69 -7.76 1.07 -27.68
N LEU A 70 -7.61 -0.26 -27.56
CA LEU A 70 -8.62 -1.18 -27.04
C LEU A 70 -8.96 -0.92 -25.57
N LEU A 71 -7.97 -0.64 -24.71
CA LEU A 71 -8.24 -0.30 -23.31
C LEU A 71 -8.94 1.05 -23.19
N ARG A 72 -8.53 2.04 -24.01
CA ARG A 72 -9.24 3.33 -24.12
C ARG A 72 -10.66 3.16 -24.64
N GLN A 73 -10.88 2.27 -25.60
CA GLN A 73 -12.20 2.00 -26.15
C GLN A 73 -13.08 1.27 -25.14
N MET A 74 -12.54 0.28 -24.41
CA MET A 74 -13.26 -0.37 -23.31
C MET A 74 -13.57 0.61 -22.18
N LEU A 75 -12.61 1.44 -21.74
CA LEU A 75 -12.86 2.47 -20.73
C LEU A 75 -13.90 3.49 -21.19
N ARG A 76 -13.91 3.88 -22.48
CA ARG A 76 -14.95 4.76 -23.03
C ARG A 76 -16.31 4.08 -23.07
N ARG A 77 -16.35 2.78 -23.40
CA ARG A 77 -17.57 1.98 -23.48
C ARG A 77 -18.15 1.68 -22.11
N GLU A 78 -17.32 1.24 -21.16
CA GLU A 78 -17.70 1.13 -19.75
C GLU A 78 -18.14 2.47 -19.17
N LYS A 79 -17.51 3.59 -19.54
CA LYS A 79 -17.97 4.91 -19.11
C LYS A 79 -19.35 5.25 -19.67
N GLN A 80 -19.62 4.96 -20.93
CA GLN A 80 -20.95 5.15 -21.54
C GLN A 80 -21.99 4.22 -20.92
N GLU A 81 -21.65 2.95 -20.70
CA GLU A 81 -22.53 1.96 -20.06
C GLU A 81 -22.78 2.32 -18.59
N ALA A 82 -21.78 2.78 -17.84
CA ALA A 82 -21.93 3.27 -16.48
C ALA A 82 -22.81 4.53 -16.39
N GLU A 83 -22.76 5.41 -17.40
CA GLU A 83 -23.71 6.52 -17.53
C GLU A 83 -25.15 6.03 -17.79
N THR A 84 -25.33 4.80 -18.28
CA THR A 84 -26.64 4.18 -18.55
C THR A 84 -27.25 3.49 -17.33
N TYR A 85 -26.41 3.00 -16.39
CA TYR A 85 -26.87 2.28 -15.19
C TYR A 85 -27.54 3.15 -14.12
N TYR A 86 -27.31 4.46 -14.15
CA TYR A 86 -28.02 5.40 -13.27
C TYR A 86 -29.10 6.08 -14.10
N ASP A 87 -30.30 5.52 -14.11
CA ASP A 87 -31.47 6.22 -14.64
C ASP A 87 -31.82 7.39 -13.70
N LEU A 88 -31.06 8.48 -13.84
CA LEU A 88 -31.33 9.68 -13.08
C LEU A 88 -32.62 10.35 -13.57
N ALA A 89 -33.06 10.12 -14.81
CA ALA A 89 -34.18 10.80 -15.46
C ALA A 89 -35.51 10.59 -14.73
N SER A 90 -35.72 9.41 -14.13
CA SER A 90 -36.91 9.08 -13.35
C SER A 90 -36.92 9.64 -11.92
N ILE A 91 -35.78 10.14 -11.42
CA ILE A 91 -35.65 10.64 -10.05
C ILE A 91 -36.11 12.10 -9.98
N ASP A 92 -36.87 12.45 -8.94
CA ASP A 92 -37.37 13.81 -8.72
C ASP A 92 -36.25 14.84 -8.49
N THR A 93 -36.45 16.04 -9.04
CA THR A 93 -35.51 17.18 -8.97
C THR A 93 -35.19 17.61 -7.54
N THR A 94 -36.16 17.56 -6.63
CA THR A 94 -35.96 17.90 -5.21
C THR A 94 -35.02 16.93 -4.52
N ILE A 95 -35.11 15.64 -4.87
CA ILE A 95 -34.19 14.59 -4.37
C ILE A 95 -32.78 14.82 -4.92
N LEU A 96 -32.64 15.15 -6.21
CA LEU A 96 -31.34 15.48 -6.82
C LEU A 96 -30.67 16.67 -6.11
N GLN A 97 -31.41 17.74 -5.82
CA GLN A 97 -30.88 18.91 -5.12
C GLN A 97 -30.43 18.58 -3.69
N ARG A 98 -31.23 17.80 -2.95
CA ARG A 98 -30.86 17.36 -1.60
C ARG A 98 -29.62 16.45 -1.60
N SER A 99 -29.50 15.57 -2.59
CA SER A 99 -28.32 14.72 -2.80
C SER A 99 -27.08 15.54 -3.16
N LEU A 100 -27.22 16.56 -4.00
CA LEU A 100 -26.13 17.49 -4.31
C LEU A 100 -25.60 18.17 -3.04
N LEU A 101 -26.50 18.63 -2.18
CA LEU A 101 -26.13 19.25 -0.90
C LEU A 101 -25.41 18.27 0.03
N SER A 102 -25.89 17.02 0.14
CA SER A 102 -25.26 16.00 0.98
C SER A 102 -23.84 15.67 0.49
N HIS A 103 -23.63 15.54 -0.82
CA HIS A 103 -22.31 15.37 -1.42
C HIS A 103 -21.38 16.57 -1.16
N CYS A 104 -21.92 17.79 -1.14
CA CYS A 104 -21.16 18.99 -0.77
C CYS A 104 -20.70 18.94 0.69
N MET A 105 -21.59 18.57 1.60
CA MET A 105 -21.25 18.39 3.02
C MET A 105 -20.20 17.30 3.20
N ILE A 106 -20.35 16.14 2.54
CA ILE A 106 -19.36 15.07 2.57
C ILE A 106 -17.99 15.60 2.12
N LEU A 107 -17.93 16.36 1.02
CA LEU A 107 -16.68 16.95 0.54
C LEU A 107 -16.08 17.95 1.53
N LEU A 108 -16.92 18.77 2.17
CA LEU A 108 -16.50 19.75 3.16
C LEU A 108 -15.78 19.10 4.34
N PHE A 109 -16.22 17.91 4.79
CA PHE A 109 -15.57 17.17 5.87
C PHE A 109 -14.43 16.26 5.39
N THR A 110 -14.58 15.63 4.22
CA THR A 110 -13.59 14.66 3.74
C THR A 110 -12.32 15.31 3.20
N VAL A 111 -12.40 16.52 2.63
CA VAL A 111 -11.20 17.21 2.12
C VAL A 111 -10.22 17.59 3.25
N PRO A 112 -10.64 18.25 4.35
CA PRO A 112 -9.74 18.51 5.48
C PRO A 112 -9.19 17.23 6.10
N ALA A 113 -10.01 16.18 6.26
CA ALA A 113 -9.56 14.89 6.75
C ALA A 113 -8.51 14.25 5.81
N CYS A 114 -8.70 14.38 4.50
CA CYS A 114 -7.74 13.90 3.50
C CYS A 114 -6.40 14.65 3.58
N LEU A 115 -6.43 15.97 3.76
CA LEU A 115 -5.23 16.79 3.94
C LEU A 115 -4.49 16.43 5.24
N TRP A 116 -5.22 16.21 6.32
CA TRP A 116 -4.64 15.75 7.58
C TRP A 116 -3.99 14.36 7.45
N ALA A 117 -4.67 13.44 6.77
CA ALA A 117 -4.16 12.09 6.54
C ALA A 117 -2.95 12.09 5.59
N SER A 118 -2.92 12.95 4.57
CA SER A 118 -1.78 13.10 3.68
C SER A 118 -0.55 13.64 4.43
N TYR A 119 -0.75 14.62 5.32
CA TYR A 119 0.30 15.14 6.20
C TYR A 119 0.85 14.05 7.13
N SER A 120 -0.03 13.27 7.76
CA SER A 120 0.35 12.16 8.64
C SER A 120 1.12 11.07 7.89
N THR A 121 0.65 10.71 6.68
CA THR A 121 1.32 9.73 5.81
C THR A 121 2.69 10.23 5.37
N THR A 122 2.82 11.52 5.02
CA THR A 122 4.10 12.13 4.62
C THR A 122 5.10 12.11 5.78
N LYS A 123 4.65 12.39 7.01
CA LYS A 123 5.48 12.23 8.22
C LYS A 123 5.93 10.78 8.42
N GLY A 124 5.00 9.83 8.30
CA GLY A 124 5.33 8.40 8.39
C GLY A 124 6.34 7.98 7.33
N LEU A 125 6.20 8.47 6.10
CA LEU A 125 7.11 8.15 5.00
C LEU A 125 8.50 8.75 5.26
N ALA A 126 8.57 10.00 5.73
CA ALA A 126 9.81 10.66 6.11
C ALA A 126 10.52 9.93 7.26
N ALA A 127 9.77 9.46 8.26
CA ALA A 127 10.31 8.64 9.34
C ALA A 127 10.84 7.28 8.84
N GLY A 128 10.13 6.63 7.91
CA GLY A 128 10.57 5.40 7.27
C GLY A 128 11.88 5.56 6.52
N ILE A 129 12.05 6.66 5.79
CA ILE A 129 13.28 6.97 5.04
C ILE A 129 14.44 7.32 6.00
N ARG A 130 14.19 8.11 7.03
CA ARG A 130 15.24 8.61 7.94
C ARG A 130 15.72 7.57 8.95
N PHE A 131 14.83 6.73 9.46
CA PHE A 131 15.11 5.78 10.55
C PHE A 131 15.06 4.31 10.11
N ASP A 132 14.86 4.02 8.82
CA ASP A 132 14.65 2.66 8.26
C ASP A 132 13.48 1.90 8.92
N ALA A 133 12.55 2.64 9.55
CA ALA A 133 11.39 2.13 10.26
C ALA A 133 10.13 2.26 9.40
N TRP A 134 10.00 1.36 8.41
CA TRP A 134 8.87 1.32 7.47
C TRP A 134 7.52 1.02 8.14
N PHE A 135 7.53 0.30 9.26
CA PHE A 135 6.35 0.06 10.09
C PHE A 135 6.32 1.08 11.23
N ASN A 136 5.61 2.18 11.01
CA ASN A 136 5.37 3.19 12.04
C ASN A 136 3.88 3.51 12.16
N GLY A 137 3.45 3.95 13.35
CA GLY A 137 2.04 4.23 13.64
C GLY A 137 1.44 5.30 12.72
N TRP A 138 2.25 6.28 12.30
CA TRP A 138 1.85 7.34 11.37
C TRP A 138 1.47 6.78 9.99
N LEU A 139 2.22 5.83 9.44
CA LEU A 139 1.92 5.18 8.17
C LEU A 139 0.73 4.21 8.33
N LEU A 140 0.72 3.44 9.42
CA LEU A 140 -0.30 2.42 9.68
C LEU A 140 -1.70 3.03 9.81
N GLN A 141 -1.81 4.20 10.44
CA GLN A 141 -3.08 4.91 10.57
C GLN A 141 -3.31 5.88 9.40
N GLY A 142 -2.27 6.59 8.96
CA GLY A 142 -2.38 7.63 7.94
C GLY A 142 -2.72 7.10 6.56
N ALA A 143 -2.07 6.02 6.12
CA ALA A 143 -2.25 5.53 4.74
C ALA A 143 -3.65 4.97 4.47
N PRO A 144 -4.26 4.12 5.33
CA PRO A 144 -5.63 3.65 5.13
C PRO A 144 -6.65 4.80 5.15
N VAL A 145 -6.50 5.74 6.09
CA VAL A 145 -7.40 6.91 6.20
C VAL A 145 -7.27 7.80 4.97
N PHE A 146 -6.05 8.04 4.50
CA PHE A 146 -5.80 8.82 3.28
C PHE A 146 -6.47 8.18 2.06
N ILE A 147 -6.28 6.88 1.86
CA ILE A 147 -6.89 6.13 0.74
C ILE A 147 -8.42 6.21 0.82
N PHE A 148 -8.99 5.97 2.01
CA PHE A 148 -10.43 6.04 2.22
C PHE A 148 -11.00 7.44 1.93
N CYS A 149 -10.40 8.49 2.50
CA CYS A 149 -10.82 9.86 2.28
C CYS A 149 -10.69 10.27 0.81
N LEU A 150 -9.60 9.88 0.14
CA LEU A 150 -9.39 10.14 -1.27
C LEU A 150 -10.46 9.47 -2.13
N MET A 151 -10.72 8.18 -1.91
CA MET A 151 -11.77 7.45 -2.64
C MET A 151 -13.16 8.05 -2.40
N LYS A 152 -13.48 8.43 -1.15
CA LYS A 152 -14.75 9.08 -0.81
C LYS A 152 -14.88 10.47 -1.45
N ALA A 153 -13.81 11.26 -1.48
CA ALA A 153 -13.81 12.55 -2.14
C ALA A 153 -14.00 12.42 -3.66
N LEU A 154 -13.30 11.48 -4.30
CA LEU A 154 -13.42 11.22 -5.73
C LEU A 154 -14.83 10.74 -6.12
N THR A 155 -15.37 9.77 -5.39
CA THR A 155 -16.72 9.23 -5.64
C THR A 155 -17.80 10.28 -5.39
N SER A 156 -17.67 11.07 -4.31
CA SER A 156 -18.60 12.17 -4.03
C SER A 156 -18.54 13.26 -5.09
N ASN A 157 -17.33 13.65 -5.54
CA ASN A 157 -17.16 14.65 -6.58
C ASN A 157 -17.70 14.16 -7.94
N HIS A 158 -17.48 12.90 -8.28
CA HIS A 158 -18.03 12.30 -9.49
C HIS A 158 -19.56 12.28 -9.47
N SER A 159 -20.17 11.85 -8.36
CA SER A 159 -21.62 11.85 -8.18
C SER A 159 -22.19 13.26 -8.30
N ARG A 160 -21.54 14.25 -7.68
CA ARG A 160 -21.95 15.66 -7.78
C ARG A 160 -21.92 16.17 -9.22
N ALA A 161 -20.88 15.83 -9.98
CA ALA A 161 -20.76 16.21 -11.38
C ALA A 161 -21.88 15.59 -12.25
N LEU A 162 -22.24 14.33 -11.99
CA LEU A 162 -23.36 13.67 -12.68
C LEU A 162 -24.70 14.34 -12.36
N ILE A 163 -24.98 14.61 -11.07
CA ILE A 163 -26.21 15.29 -10.64
C ILE A 163 -26.30 16.70 -11.26
N GLN A 164 -25.20 17.45 -11.29
CA GLN A 164 -25.17 18.79 -11.91
C GLN A 164 -25.44 18.73 -13.41
N ARG A 165 -24.87 17.75 -14.13
CA ARG A 165 -25.15 17.55 -15.55
C ARG A 165 -26.63 17.22 -15.78
N GLU A 166 -27.22 16.39 -14.93
CA GLU A 166 -28.62 16.03 -15.04
C GLU A 166 -29.55 17.20 -14.72
N LEU A 167 -29.27 17.97 -13.67
CA LEU A 167 -30.02 19.19 -13.36
C LEU A 167 -29.93 20.21 -14.51
N ALA A 168 -28.75 20.36 -15.13
CA ALA A 168 -28.56 21.25 -16.28
C ALA A 168 -29.37 20.81 -17.51
N LYS A 169 -29.56 19.49 -17.73
CA LYS A 169 -30.42 18.99 -18.82
C LYS A 169 -31.91 19.27 -18.60
N ARG A 170 -32.35 19.36 -17.34
CA ARG A 170 -33.76 19.57 -16.97
C ARG A 170 -34.16 21.03 -16.88
N GLN A 171 -33.19 21.94 -16.73
CA GLN A 171 -33.48 23.37 -16.76
C GLN A 171 -33.81 23.76 -18.21
N PRO A 172 -34.99 24.33 -18.48
CA PRO A 172 -35.28 24.86 -19.80
C PRO A 172 -34.30 25.99 -20.09
N THR A 173 -33.62 25.93 -21.24
CA THR A 173 -32.83 27.04 -21.76
C THR A 173 -33.73 28.27 -21.74
N PRO A 174 -33.38 29.37 -21.04
CA PRO A 174 -34.21 30.56 -21.06
C PRO A 174 -34.33 30.99 -22.52
N ILE A 175 -35.55 31.02 -23.03
CA ILE A 175 -35.86 31.59 -24.34
C ILE A 175 -35.39 33.04 -24.24
N GLN A 176 -34.26 33.35 -24.87
CA GLN A 176 -33.82 34.73 -25.02
C GLN A 176 -34.88 35.40 -25.89
N GLU A 177 -35.79 36.14 -25.26
CA GLU A 177 -36.69 37.00 -26.00
C GLU A 177 -35.84 37.96 -26.85
N PRO A 178 -36.08 38.05 -28.16
CA PRO A 178 -35.35 38.99 -29.00
C PRO A 178 -35.63 40.39 -28.46
N LYS A 179 -34.57 41.10 -28.07
CA LYS A 179 -34.65 42.53 -27.77
C LYS A 179 -35.29 43.23 -28.98
N ALA A 180 -36.51 43.72 -28.80
CA ALA A 180 -37.19 44.61 -29.73
C ALA A 180 -36.52 45.99 -29.77
#